data_AF-A0A418NAI2-F1
#
_entry.id   AF-A0A418NAI2-F1
#
_cell.length_a   1.000
_cell.length_b   1.000
_cell.length_c   1.000
_cell.angle_alpha   90.00
_cell.angle_beta   90.00
_cell.angle_gamma   90.00
#
_symmetry.space_group_name_H-M   'P 1'
#
loop_
_entity.id
_entity.type
_entity.pdbx_description
1 polymer ?
#
loop_
_entity_poly.entity_id
_entity_poly.type
_entity_poly.pdbx_seq_one_letter_code
_entity_poly.pdbx_strand_id
1 'polypeptide(L)'
;MDIDCIPFKETGYFSKLICDYLDQHEDLRPFFNRYPKLENFAGQIQEKQTSFPKDHRKVLVDALQRQYQETTISEATSEHITRLADSKTFTVVTGHQLNLFTGPLYFLYKIVSTINLAKKLKDTYPDYHFVPVYWMATEDHDFDEINYFNLHGKKIQWNKKAKGAVGRLSTDGLDQVFDTFAAEVGQFGQSEALKKIFQQAYLQHNTLAEATRFLANTLFGEQGLVIVDGDDVQLKKLLVPYVRKDIFEQIPFTKVSESIAELSKVSSDYTIQVNPREINYFYLKDGLRERIVEKQGKYHVINTHIDFTPEALEKELENHPERFSPNVVTRPLYQEVILPNLCYIGGGGELAYWLELKSYFEALGVPYPMLMLRNSALVITEKQSQKVEKLGLKISHLFLKQHSLINKKIRDISNIDIDFSPQKKLLEEQFKHLYKLAEQTDESFLGAVKAQEVKQKKGLDALEKRLLKAQKRKLKDHVVRLTELQNELFPNKSLQERQWNFSELYLEMGDSFIPILFETLDPFCEKFIILKH
;
A
#
# COMPACT_ATOMS: atom_id res chain seq x y z
N MET A 1 -6.82 19.91 17.80
CA MET A 1 -5.98 18.73 17.47
C MET A 1 -4.64 19.26 17.00
N ASP A 2 -3.57 18.71 17.53
CA ASP A 2 -2.21 19.05 17.10
C ASP A 2 -1.75 18.02 16.07
N ILE A 3 -1.29 18.50 14.91
CA ILE A 3 -0.75 17.67 13.83
C ILE A 3 0.76 17.85 13.85
N ASP A 4 1.49 16.75 14.04
CA ASP A 4 2.94 16.68 13.84
C ASP A 4 3.25 15.81 12.61
N CYS A 5 4.38 16.05 11.96
CA CYS A 5 4.74 15.39 10.71
C CYS A 5 6.20 14.94 10.70
N ILE A 6 6.45 13.70 10.29
CA ILE A 6 7.79 13.11 10.19
C ILE A 6 8.10 12.82 8.72
N PRO A 7 9.24 13.25 8.17
CA PRO A 7 9.65 12.87 6.82
C PRO A 7 9.67 11.34 6.66
N PHE A 8 9.13 10.80 5.57
CA PHE A 8 9.04 9.35 5.38
C PHE A 8 10.38 8.64 5.52
N LYS A 9 11.45 9.25 5.01
CA LYS A 9 12.84 8.79 5.12
C LYS A 9 13.32 8.59 6.55
N GLU A 10 12.85 9.41 7.49
CA GLU A 10 13.21 9.33 8.91
C GLU A 10 12.44 8.24 9.66
N THR A 11 11.31 7.78 9.13
CA THR A 11 10.50 6.71 9.76
C THR A 11 11.17 5.34 9.67
N GLY A 12 11.98 5.09 8.64
CA GLY A 12 12.60 3.79 8.40
C GLY A 12 11.65 2.66 7.94
N TYR A 13 10.38 2.97 7.62
CA TYR A 13 9.39 1.98 7.15
C TYR A 13 9.15 1.98 5.63
N PHE A 14 9.72 2.95 4.91
CA PHE A 14 9.57 3.08 3.46
C PHE A 14 10.85 2.62 2.78
N SER A 15 10.71 1.95 1.63
CA SER A 15 11.87 1.50 0.85
C SER A 15 12.64 2.70 0.31
N LYS A 16 13.92 2.47 0.00
CA LYS A 16 14.79 3.48 -0.61
C LYS A 16 14.19 4.02 -1.90
N LEU A 17 13.69 3.13 -2.78
CA LEU A 17 13.04 3.51 -4.04
C LEU A 17 11.91 4.53 -3.83
N ILE A 18 11.07 4.32 -2.82
CA ILE A 18 9.95 5.23 -2.55
C ILE A 18 10.44 6.55 -1.95
N CYS A 19 11.46 6.52 -1.09
CA CYS A 19 12.06 7.77 -0.60
C CYS A 19 12.70 8.57 -1.73
N ASP A 20 13.46 7.91 -2.62
CA ASP A 20 14.12 8.56 -3.76
C ASP A 20 13.09 9.08 -4.79
N TYR A 21 11.95 8.41 -4.95
CA TYR A 21 10.82 8.87 -5.76
C TYR A 21 10.21 10.17 -5.22
N LEU A 22 9.94 10.23 -3.91
CA LEU A 22 9.40 11.44 -3.25
C LEU A 22 10.42 12.58 -3.27
N ASP A 23 11.70 12.26 -3.08
CA ASP A 23 12.82 13.21 -3.22
C ASP A 23 13.04 13.65 -4.70
N GLN A 24 12.26 13.12 -5.66
CA GLN A 24 12.31 13.43 -7.10
C GLN A 24 13.71 13.25 -7.71
N HIS A 25 14.39 12.15 -7.35
CA HIS A 25 15.70 11.85 -7.91
C HIS A 25 15.65 11.78 -9.44
N GLU A 26 16.52 12.51 -10.14
CA GLU A 26 16.48 12.63 -11.61
C GLU A 26 16.60 11.28 -12.32
N ASP A 27 17.35 10.34 -11.74
CA ASP A 27 17.52 8.99 -12.29
C ASP A 27 16.21 8.17 -12.32
N LEU A 28 15.19 8.56 -11.55
CA LEU A 28 13.87 7.91 -11.56
C LEU A 28 12.91 8.49 -12.60
N ARG A 29 13.24 9.63 -13.21
CA ARG A 29 12.41 10.32 -14.20
C ARG A 29 11.99 9.45 -15.39
N PRO A 30 12.80 8.49 -15.91
CA PRO A 30 12.36 7.60 -16.97
C PRO A 30 11.21 6.66 -16.60
N PHE A 31 10.96 6.44 -15.30
CA PHE A 31 10.05 5.40 -14.77
C PHE A 31 8.65 5.92 -14.35
N PHE A 32 8.41 7.23 -14.43
CA PHE A 32 7.08 7.83 -14.28
C PHE A 32 6.89 8.99 -15.27
N ASN A 33 5.65 9.44 -15.49
CA ASN A 33 5.36 10.51 -16.46
C ASN A 33 5.48 11.90 -15.81
N ARG A 34 4.48 12.28 -15.01
CA ARG A 34 4.48 13.53 -14.23
C ARG A 34 4.46 13.21 -12.74
N TYR A 35 5.22 13.99 -11.97
CA TYR A 35 5.16 13.94 -10.51
C TYR A 35 3.86 14.63 -10.04
N PRO A 36 3.13 14.10 -9.04
CA PRO A 36 1.78 14.56 -8.67
C PRO A 36 1.78 15.87 -7.86
N LYS A 37 2.38 16.93 -8.41
CA LYS A 37 2.20 18.30 -7.92
C LYS A 37 0.95 18.92 -8.53
N LEU A 38 0.33 19.83 -7.79
CA LEU A 38 -0.96 20.42 -8.16
C LEU A 38 -0.93 21.05 -9.56
N GLU A 39 0.14 21.77 -9.90
CA GLU A 39 0.37 22.40 -11.20
C GLU A 39 0.54 21.41 -12.36
N ASN A 40 1.03 20.20 -12.08
CA ASN A 40 1.26 19.18 -13.12
C ASN A 40 -0.04 18.50 -13.59
N PHE A 41 -1.14 18.64 -12.84
CA PHE A 41 -2.44 18.11 -13.24
C PHE A 41 -2.99 18.77 -14.50
N ALA A 42 -2.66 20.04 -14.78
CA ALA A 42 -3.09 20.70 -16.01
C ALA A 42 -2.64 19.93 -17.27
N GLY A 43 -1.37 19.51 -17.31
CA GLY A 43 -0.83 18.71 -18.41
C GLY A 43 -1.41 17.30 -18.45
N GLN A 44 -1.63 16.67 -17.29
CA GLN A 44 -2.25 15.35 -17.21
C GLN A 44 -3.71 15.36 -17.70
N ILE A 45 -4.48 16.39 -17.35
CA ILE A 45 -5.85 16.59 -17.80
C ILE A 45 -5.89 16.68 -19.32
N GLN A 46 -5.04 17.53 -19.92
CA GLN A 46 -4.98 17.68 -21.38
C GLN A 46 -4.64 16.36 -22.07
N GLU A 47 -3.61 15.65 -21.62
CA GLU A 47 -3.21 14.36 -22.19
C GLU A 47 -4.36 13.35 -22.11
N LYS A 48 -4.94 13.15 -20.92
CA LYS A 48 -6.03 12.18 -20.73
C LYS A 48 -7.30 12.58 -21.49
N GLN A 49 -7.59 13.88 -21.62
CA GLN A 49 -8.75 14.36 -22.38
C GLN A 49 -8.64 14.01 -23.86
N THR A 50 -7.44 14.16 -24.43
CA THR A 50 -7.19 13.87 -25.85
C THR A 50 -7.14 12.37 -26.14
N SER A 51 -6.71 11.56 -25.18
CA SER A 51 -6.51 10.11 -25.37
C SER A 51 -7.73 9.26 -25.05
N PHE A 52 -8.58 9.67 -24.11
CA PHE A 52 -9.61 8.77 -23.55
C PHE A 52 -10.87 8.73 -24.42
N PRO A 53 -11.24 7.58 -25.02
CA PRO A 53 -12.33 7.53 -25.99
C PRO A 53 -13.71 7.82 -25.38
N LYS A 54 -14.55 8.54 -26.12
CA LYS A 54 -15.93 8.86 -25.70
C LYS A 54 -16.77 7.60 -25.49
N ASP A 55 -16.60 6.58 -26.33
CA ASP A 55 -17.38 5.33 -26.23
C ASP A 55 -17.01 4.53 -24.97
N HIS A 56 -15.75 4.62 -24.50
CA HIS A 56 -15.32 3.99 -23.25
C HIS A 56 -16.05 4.60 -22.05
N ARG A 57 -16.30 5.93 -22.06
CA ARG A 57 -17.08 6.61 -21.01
C ARG A 57 -18.48 6.04 -20.90
N LYS A 58 -19.16 5.81 -22.04
CA LYS A 58 -20.49 5.21 -22.05
C LYS A 58 -20.48 3.81 -21.45
N VAL A 59 -19.54 2.96 -21.88
CA VAL A 59 -19.40 1.59 -21.34
C VAL A 59 -19.15 1.61 -19.83
N LEU A 60 -18.29 2.51 -19.34
CA LEU A 60 -18.03 2.69 -17.92
C LEU A 60 -19.29 3.08 -17.14
N VAL A 61 -20.01 4.11 -17.59
CA VAL A 61 -21.23 4.59 -16.92
C VAL A 61 -22.30 3.52 -16.90
N ASP A 62 -22.55 2.85 -18.04
CA ASP A 62 -23.53 1.78 -18.13
C ASP A 62 -23.17 0.61 -17.19
N ALA A 63 -21.89 0.27 -17.06
CA ALA A 63 -21.42 -0.76 -16.14
C ALA A 63 -21.59 -0.35 -14.67
N LEU A 64 -21.22 0.88 -14.30
CA LEU A 64 -21.41 1.39 -12.95
C LEU A 64 -22.89 1.43 -12.59
N GLN A 65 -23.76 1.93 -13.46
CA GLN A 65 -25.20 1.94 -13.24
C GLN A 65 -25.74 0.53 -12.96
N ARG A 66 -25.30 -0.49 -13.71
CA ARG A 66 -25.64 -1.90 -13.44
C ARG A 66 -25.12 -2.36 -12.08
N GLN A 67 -23.85 -2.10 -11.78
CA GLN A 67 -23.22 -2.51 -10.51
C GLN A 67 -23.89 -1.89 -9.27
N TYR A 68 -24.55 -0.75 -9.43
CA TYR A 68 -25.22 -0.01 -8.35
C TYR A 68 -26.74 -0.22 -8.29
N GLN A 69 -27.36 -1.04 -9.16
CA GLN A 69 -28.82 -1.19 -9.24
C GLN A 69 -29.51 -1.54 -7.92
N GLU A 70 -28.86 -2.38 -7.10
CA GLU A 70 -29.39 -2.84 -5.81
C GLU A 70 -28.72 -2.16 -4.61
N THR A 71 -27.91 -1.12 -4.84
CA THR A 71 -27.20 -0.39 -3.79
C THR A 71 -27.85 0.97 -3.60
N THR A 72 -28.27 1.27 -2.37
CA THR A 72 -28.68 2.64 -2.02
C THR A 72 -27.44 3.54 -2.00
N ILE A 73 -27.44 4.59 -2.82
CA ILE A 73 -26.33 5.53 -2.95
C ILE A 73 -26.77 6.96 -2.63
N SER A 74 -25.80 7.78 -2.23
CA SER A 74 -25.99 9.22 -2.06
C SER A 74 -26.23 9.92 -3.41
N GLU A 75 -26.79 11.12 -3.35
CA GLU A 75 -26.89 12.01 -4.52
C GLU A 75 -25.51 12.31 -5.11
N ALA A 76 -24.50 12.53 -4.26
CA ALA A 76 -23.13 12.79 -4.67
C ALA A 76 -22.52 11.64 -5.50
N THR A 77 -22.70 10.39 -5.06
CA THR A 77 -22.22 9.22 -5.80
C THR A 77 -22.97 9.06 -7.12
N SER A 78 -24.30 9.26 -7.12
CA SER A 78 -25.11 9.18 -8.34
C SER A 78 -24.72 10.24 -9.38
N GLU A 79 -24.49 11.47 -8.92
CA GLU A 79 -24.01 12.57 -9.75
C GLU A 79 -22.63 12.27 -10.33
N HIS A 80 -21.69 11.77 -9.52
CA HIS A 80 -20.37 11.38 -10.00
C HIS A 80 -20.41 10.28 -11.06
N ILE A 81 -21.24 9.24 -10.87
CA ILE A 81 -21.45 8.20 -11.88
C ILE A 81 -21.95 8.82 -13.18
N THR A 82 -22.96 9.69 -13.11
CA THR A 82 -23.53 10.35 -14.29
C THR A 82 -22.52 11.25 -15.00
N ARG A 83 -21.75 12.03 -14.25
CA ARG A 83 -20.74 12.97 -14.79
C ARG A 83 -19.62 12.28 -15.54
N LEU A 84 -19.32 11.00 -15.28
CA LEU A 84 -18.26 10.26 -16.01
C LEU A 84 -18.51 10.19 -17.53
N ALA A 85 -19.76 10.38 -17.98
CA ALA A 85 -20.10 10.50 -19.40
C ALA A 85 -19.54 11.77 -20.06
N ASP A 86 -19.30 12.83 -19.30
CA ASP A 86 -18.78 14.12 -19.78
C ASP A 86 -17.26 14.03 -20.06
N SER A 87 -16.81 14.60 -21.19
CA SER A 87 -15.40 14.62 -21.59
C SER A 87 -14.50 15.46 -20.67
N LYS A 88 -15.07 16.32 -19.83
CA LYS A 88 -14.39 17.13 -18.81
C LYS A 88 -14.35 16.46 -17.43
N THR A 89 -14.87 15.25 -17.30
CA THR A 89 -14.81 14.48 -16.06
C THR A 89 -13.66 13.50 -16.08
N PHE A 90 -12.87 13.50 -15.02
CA PHE A 90 -11.73 12.62 -14.80
C PHE A 90 -11.83 11.90 -13.47
N THR A 91 -11.04 10.85 -13.29
CA THR A 91 -10.98 10.12 -12.02
C THR A 91 -9.64 10.32 -11.32
N VAL A 92 -9.66 10.14 -10.01
CA VAL A 92 -8.48 9.81 -9.21
C VAL A 92 -8.77 8.50 -8.50
N VAL A 93 -7.83 7.56 -8.56
CA VAL A 93 -8.13 6.15 -8.23
C VAL A 93 -7.22 5.66 -7.12
N THR A 94 -7.80 4.96 -6.16
CA THR A 94 -7.06 4.03 -5.30
C THR A 94 -7.67 2.64 -5.41
N GLY A 95 -6.91 1.62 -5.03
CA GLY A 95 -7.37 0.24 -5.05
C GLY A 95 -7.01 -0.51 -3.77
N HIS A 96 -7.81 -1.52 -3.45
CA HIS A 96 -7.46 -2.48 -2.42
C HIS A 96 -8.17 -3.81 -2.60
N GLN A 97 -7.65 -4.82 -1.92
CA GLN A 97 -8.30 -6.12 -1.80
C GLN A 97 -9.52 -6.02 -0.90
N LEU A 98 -10.38 -7.03 -0.99
CA LEU A 98 -11.65 -7.13 -0.28
C LEU A 98 -11.43 -7.62 1.16
N ASN A 99 -10.60 -6.88 1.90
CA ASN A 99 -10.27 -7.23 3.27
C ASN A 99 -11.51 -7.22 4.16
N LEU A 100 -11.64 -8.26 4.98
CA LEU A 100 -12.72 -8.39 5.93
C LEU A 100 -12.74 -7.23 6.93
N PHE A 101 -13.93 -6.66 7.15
CA PHE A 101 -14.21 -5.60 8.11
C PHE A 101 -13.34 -4.36 7.89
N THR A 102 -13.05 -4.00 6.63
CA THR A 102 -12.08 -2.97 6.18
C THR A 102 -10.59 -3.35 6.28
N GLY A 103 -10.26 -4.45 6.95
CA GLY A 103 -8.88 -4.88 7.18
C GLY A 103 -8.04 -3.81 7.89
N PRO A 104 -6.80 -3.53 7.41
CA PRO A 104 -5.93 -2.55 8.05
C PRO A 104 -6.41 -1.10 7.83
N LEU A 105 -6.18 -0.24 8.83
CA LEU A 105 -6.54 1.19 8.82
C LEU A 105 -6.15 1.93 7.53
N TYR A 106 -5.03 1.56 6.89
CA TYR A 106 -4.62 2.24 5.66
C TYR A 106 -5.64 2.11 4.52
N PHE A 107 -6.58 1.16 4.57
CA PHE A 107 -7.73 1.12 3.67
C PHE A 107 -8.51 2.44 3.69
N LEU A 108 -8.79 2.97 4.88
CA LEU A 108 -9.48 4.24 5.04
C LEU A 108 -8.59 5.39 4.53
N TYR A 109 -7.30 5.37 4.87
CA TYR A 109 -6.38 6.45 4.50
C TYR A 109 -6.23 6.59 2.99
N LYS A 110 -6.19 5.46 2.26
CA LYS A 110 -6.22 5.45 0.78
C LYS A 110 -7.45 6.17 0.23
N ILE A 111 -8.63 5.78 0.71
CA ILE A 111 -9.91 6.31 0.20
C ILE A 111 -10.05 7.79 0.56
N VAL A 112 -9.73 8.17 1.79
CA VAL A 112 -9.76 9.57 2.25
C VAL A 112 -8.79 10.43 1.43
N SER A 113 -7.55 9.97 1.20
CA SER A 113 -6.57 10.67 0.35
C SER A 113 -7.12 10.89 -1.06
N THR A 114 -7.83 9.91 -1.60
CA THR A 114 -8.43 9.94 -2.95
C THR A 114 -9.55 10.95 -3.06
N ILE A 115 -10.46 10.97 -2.08
CA ILE A 115 -11.55 11.94 -2.00
C ILE A 115 -10.99 13.35 -1.81
N ASN A 116 -10.02 13.53 -0.91
CA ASN A 116 -9.41 14.84 -0.67
C ASN A 116 -8.65 15.36 -1.90
N LEU A 117 -8.00 14.48 -2.67
CA LEU A 117 -7.38 14.88 -3.94
C LEU A 117 -8.45 15.35 -4.93
N ALA A 118 -9.55 14.61 -5.10
CA ALA A 118 -10.63 15.01 -5.99
C ALA A 118 -11.21 16.40 -5.64
N LYS A 119 -11.40 16.67 -4.35
CA LYS A 119 -11.86 17.98 -3.85
C LYS A 119 -10.85 19.10 -4.18
N LYS A 120 -9.57 18.92 -3.85
CA LYS A 120 -8.52 19.90 -4.14
C LYS A 120 -8.36 20.19 -5.63
N LEU A 121 -8.49 19.15 -6.46
CA LEU A 121 -8.47 19.33 -7.92
C LEU A 121 -9.69 20.12 -8.39
N LYS A 122 -10.89 19.88 -7.84
CA LYS A 122 -12.08 20.63 -8.19
C LYS A 122 -11.94 22.11 -7.83
N ASP A 123 -11.38 22.42 -6.68
CA ASP A 123 -11.14 23.80 -6.25
C ASP A 123 -10.14 24.53 -7.15
N THR A 124 -9.10 23.81 -7.61
CA THR A 124 -8.03 24.37 -8.43
C THR A 124 -8.41 24.48 -9.91
N TYR A 125 -9.19 23.52 -10.40
CA TYR A 125 -9.57 23.36 -11.81
C TYR A 125 -11.10 23.32 -11.94
N PRO A 126 -11.81 24.44 -11.68
CA PRO A 126 -13.27 24.47 -11.56
C PRO A 126 -14.01 24.11 -12.85
N ASP A 127 -13.37 24.25 -14.01
CA ASP A 127 -13.93 23.91 -15.33
C ASP A 127 -14.06 22.39 -15.58
N TYR A 128 -13.44 21.57 -14.74
CA TYR A 128 -13.42 20.12 -14.84
C TYR A 128 -14.11 19.47 -13.64
N HIS A 129 -14.37 18.17 -13.75
CA HIS A 129 -14.93 17.36 -12.66
C HIS A 129 -13.98 16.21 -12.31
N PHE A 130 -13.89 15.90 -11.02
CA PHE A 130 -12.97 14.89 -10.51
C PHE A 130 -13.74 13.91 -9.63
N VAL A 131 -13.77 12.65 -10.05
CA VAL A 131 -14.49 11.58 -9.37
C VAL A 131 -13.49 10.73 -8.58
N PRO A 132 -13.61 10.64 -7.24
CA PRO A 132 -12.82 9.73 -6.46
C PRO A 132 -13.32 8.30 -6.68
N VAL A 133 -12.41 7.40 -7.07
CA VAL A 133 -12.73 6.01 -7.40
C VAL A 133 -11.99 5.06 -6.46
N TYR A 134 -12.73 4.10 -5.91
CA TYR A 134 -12.19 2.94 -5.23
C TYR A 134 -12.32 1.70 -6.12
N TRP A 135 -11.18 1.14 -6.54
CA TRP A 135 -11.10 -0.11 -7.30
C TRP A 135 -11.10 -1.31 -6.36
N MET A 136 -12.09 -2.18 -6.50
CA MET A 136 -12.13 -3.46 -5.79
C MET A 136 -11.29 -4.50 -6.53
N ALA A 137 -10.29 -5.10 -5.86
CA ALA A 137 -9.51 -6.20 -6.43
C ALA A 137 -10.26 -7.54 -6.33
N THR A 138 -11.46 -7.61 -6.88
CA THR A 138 -12.39 -8.75 -6.84
C THR A 138 -11.83 -10.00 -7.53
N GLU A 139 -11.02 -9.81 -8.56
CA GLU A 139 -10.46 -10.90 -9.34
C GLU A 139 -9.18 -11.52 -8.73
N ASP A 140 -8.68 -11.00 -7.61
CA ASP A 140 -7.54 -11.61 -6.93
C ASP A 140 -7.91 -13.00 -6.37
N HIS A 141 -6.92 -13.80 -6.02
CA HIS A 141 -7.05 -15.15 -5.48
C HIS A 141 -6.37 -15.33 -4.11
N ASP A 142 -5.69 -14.29 -3.61
CA ASP A 142 -5.01 -14.34 -2.33
C ASP A 142 -6.02 -14.24 -1.17
N PHE A 143 -6.72 -15.35 -0.94
CA PHE A 143 -7.69 -15.45 0.14
C PHE A 143 -7.02 -15.34 1.52
N ASP A 144 -5.76 -15.77 1.64
CA ASP A 144 -5.03 -15.76 2.91
C ASP A 144 -4.69 -14.34 3.36
N GLU A 145 -4.52 -13.40 2.43
CA GLU A 145 -4.34 -11.98 2.74
C GLU A 145 -5.62 -11.33 3.27
N ILE A 146 -6.80 -11.72 2.76
CA ILE A 146 -8.07 -11.05 3.05
C ILE A 146 -8.93 -11.71 4.13
N ASN A 147 -8.67 -12.98 4.47
CA ASN A 147 -9.55 -13.78 5.32
C ASN A 147 -9.50 -13.41 6.81
N TYR A 148 -8.80 -12.35 7.19
CA TYR A 148 -8.70 -11.93 8.58
C TYR A 148 -8.54 -10.44 8.75
N PHE A 149 -8.73 -9.99 9.99
CA PHE A 149 -8.33 -8.67 10.46
C PHE A 149 -7.89 -8.79 11.93
N ASN A 150 -7.18 -7.78 12.44
CA ASN A 150 -6.82 -7.75 13.85
C ASN A 150 -7.69 -6.75 14.60
N LEU A 151 -8.14 -7.16 15.79
CA LEU A 151 -8.89 -6.33 16.72
C LEU A 151 -8.34 -6.56 18.13
N HIS A 152 -7.89 -5.49 18.79
CA HIS A 152 -7.29 -5.56 20.13
C HIS A 152 -6.12 -6.57 20.22
N GLY A 153 -5.33 -6.67 19.15
CA GLY A 153 -4.21 -7.60 19.03
C GLY A 153 -4.60 -9.07 18.79
N LYS A 154 -5.89 -9.39 18.63
CA LYS A 154 -6.36 -10.73 18.27
C LYS A 154 -6.65 -10.80 16.77
N LYS A 155 -6.24 -11.91 16.14
CA LYS A 155 -6.57 -12.21 14.76
C LYS A 155 -7.97 -12.85 14.69
N ILE A 156 -8.93 -12.15 14.10
CA ILE A 156 -10.27 -12.68 13.80
C ILE A 156 -10.25 -13.15 12.35
N GLN A 157 -10.53 -14.44 12.12
CA GLN A 157 -10.31 -15.09 10.83
C GLN A 157 -11.55 -15.85 10.34
N TRP A 158 -11.83 -15.72 9.05
CA TRP A 158 -12.81 -16.51 8.32
C TRP A 158 -12.21 -17.85 7.89
N ASN A 159 -12.58 -18.91 8.62
CA ASN A 159 -12.08 -20.26 8.40
C ASN A 159 -12.79 -20.96 7.23
N LYS A 160 -12.49 -20.53 6.01
CA LYS A 160 -13.03 -21.08 4.76
C LYS A 160 -11.92 -21.61 3.86
N LYS A 161 -12.19 -22.67 3.10
CA LYS A 161 -11.38 -23.04 1.95
C LYS A 161 -11.95 -22.36 0.72
N ALA A 162 -11.20 -21.43 0.13
CA ALA A 162 -11.61 -20.67 -1.04
C ALA A 162 -10.74 -21.03 -2.25
N LYS A 163 -11.32 -20.89 -3.45
CA LYS A 163 -10.64 -20.99 -4.75
C LYS A 163 -11.25 -19.98 -5.71
N GLY A 164 -10.49 -19.58 -6.72
CA GLY A 164 -10.94 -18.64 -7.74
C GLY A 164 -10.86 -17.18 -7.29
N ALA A 165 -11.61 -16.32 -7.97
CA ALA A 165 -11.69 -14.89 -7.70
C ALA A 165 -12.39 -14.61 -6.35
N VAL A 166 -11.74 -13.84 -5.49
CA VAL A 166 -12.20 -13.56 -4.12
C VAL A 166 -13.54 -12.81 -4.09
N GLY A 167 -13.82 -11.95 -5.06
CA GLY A 167 -15.07 -11.20 -5.15
C GLY A 167 -16.28 -12.09 -5.40
N ARG A 168 -16.10 -13.23 -6.07
CA ARG A 168 -17.16 -14.21 -6.38
C ARG A 168 -17.43 -15.18 -5.21
N LEU A 169 -16.68 -15.09 -4.12
CA LEU A 169 -16.87 -15.98 -2.97
C LEU A 169 -18.20 -15.69 -2.28
N SER A 170 -18.94 -16.77 -1.98
CA SER A 170 -20.12 -16.71 -1.11
C SER A 170 -19.71 -16.26 0.30
N THR A 171 -20.52 -15.37 0.90
CA THR A 171 -20.41 -14.87 2.27
C THR A 171 -20.72 -15.91 3.35
N ASP A 172 -21.10 -17.14 2.97
CA ASP A 172 -21.35 -18.24 3.91
C ASP A 172 -20.19 -18.45 4.92
N GLY A 173 -20.55 -18.47 6.20
CA GLY A 173 -19.63 -18.61 7.34
C GLY A 173 -19.15 -17.28 7.94
N LEU A 174 -19.51 -16.13 7.36
CA LEU A 174 -19.21 -14.82 7.94
C LEU A 174 -20.10 -14.48 9.15
N ASP A 175 -21.19 -15.20 9.37
CA ASP A 175 -21.98 -15.17 10.60
C ASP A 175 -21.13 -15.49 11.84
N GLN A 176 -20.29 -16.53 11.77
CA GLN A 176 -19.40 -16.91 12.87
C GLN A 176 -18.29 -15.88 13.11
N VAL A 177 -17.82 -15.24 12.03
CA VAL A 177 -16.84 -14.15 12.09
C VAL A 177 -17.47 -12.92 12.75
N PHE A 178 -18.70 -12.60 12.36
CA PHE A 178 -19.48 -11.53 12.95
C PHE A 178 -19.76 -11.77 14.44
N ASP A 179 -20.12 -12.98 14.85
CA ASP A 179 -20.35 -13.31 16.26
C ASP A 179 -19.08 -13.13 17.11
N THR A 180 -17.93 -13.57 16.58
CA THR A 180 -16.63 -13.37 17.23
C THR A 180 -16.30 -11.88 17.36
N PHE A 181 -16.52 -11.12 16.28
CA PHE A 181 -16.36 -9.68 16.27
C PHE A 181 -17.27 -8.99 17.29
N ALA A 182 -18.56 -9.32 17.30
CA ALA A 182 -19.58 -8.73 18.15
C ALA A 182 -19.30 -8.98 19.64
N ALA A 183 -18.75 -10.15 19.98
CA ALA A 183 -18.29 -10.47 21.32
C ALA A 183 -17.08 -9.64 21.74
N GLU A 184 -16.13 -9.42 20.83
CA GLU A 184 -14.89 -8.66 21.11
C GLU A 184 -15.14 -7.15 21.30
N VAL A 185 -16.06 -6.55 20.53
CA VAL A 185 -16.38 -5.11 20.65
C VAL A 185 -17.32 -4.76 21.82
N GLY A 186 -17.94 -5.75 22.47
CA GLY A 186 -18.82 -5.54 23.61
C GLY A 186 -20.16 -4.88 23.29
N GLN A 187 -20.95 -4.54 24.31
CA GLN A 187 -22.39 -4.17 24.18
C GLN A 187 -22.71 -2.68 24.43
N PHE A 188 -21.72 -1.82 24.64
CA PHE A 188 -21.95 -0.43 25.06
C PHE A 188 -21.29 0.58 24.12
N GLY A 189 -21.85 1.80 24.09
CA GLY A 189 -21.30 2.92 23.32
C GLY A 189 -21.45 2.74 21.81
N GLN A 190 -20.37 3.01 21.08
CA GLN A 190 -20.35 2.99 19.61
C GLN A 190 -20.39 1.59 18.99
N SER A 191 -20.36 0.53 19.80
CA SER A 191 -20.30 -0.84 19.31
C SER A 191 -21.55 -1.29 18.55
N GLU A 192 -22.74 -0.77 18.91
CA GLU A 192 -24.00 -1.14 18.24
C GLU A 192 -24.09 -0.62 16.80
N ALA A 193 -23.66 0.63 16.56
CA ALA A 193 -23.59 1.19 15.21
C ALA A 193 -22.62 0.37 14.34
N LEU A 194 -21.46 0.05 14.88
CA LEU A 194 -20.44 -0.73 14.20
C LEU A 194 -20.89 -2.16 13.86
N LYS A 195 -21.53 -2.85 14.82
CA LYS A 195 -22.15 -4.16 14.59
C LYS A 195 -23.18 -4.09 13.49
N LYS A 196 -24.06 -3.08 13.50
CA LYS A 196 -25.10 -2.93 12.48
C LYS A 196 -24.50 -2.80 11.09
N ILE A 197 -23.48 -1.95 10.91
CA ILE A 197 -22.80 -1.76 9.62
C ILE A 197 -22.25 -3.08 9.10
N PHE A 198 -21.49 -3.82 9.92
CA PHE A 198 -20.88 -5.06 9.48
C PHE A 198 -21.86 -6.22 9.32
N GLN A 199 -22.91 -6.27 10.15
CA GLN A 199 -24.00 -7.23 10.00
C GLN A 199 -24.68 -7.04 8.64
N GLN A 200 -25.01 -5.80 8.29
CA GLN A 200 -25.61 -5.47 6.99
C GLN A 200 -24.65 -5.82 5.85
N ALA A 201 -23.38 -5.42 5.97
CA ALA A 201 -22.38 -5.67 4.93
C ALA A 201 -22.16 -7.17 4.65
N TYR A 202 -22.04 -8.02 5.67
CA TYR A 202 -21.59 -9.39 5.46
C TYR A 202 -22.69 -10.45 5.55
N LEU A 203 -23.84 -10.15 6.18
CA LEU A 203 -24.92 -11.13 6.36
C LEU A 203 -26.15 -10.87 5.47
N GLN A 204 -26.18 -9.79 4.70
CA GLN A 204 -27.31 -9.43 3.82
C GLN A 204 -26.94 -9.39 2.34
N HIS A 205 -25.74 -9.88 2.00
CA HIS A 205 -25.21 -9.93 0.64
C HIS A 205 -24.69 -11.34 0.34
N ASN A 206 -24.77 -11.75 -0.92
CA ASN A 206 -24.45 -13.12 -1.32
C ASN A 206 -22.97 -13.29 -1.65
N THR A 207 -22.31 -12.23 -2.13
CA THR A 207 -20.92 -12.28 -2.55
C THR A 207 -20.04 -11.31 -1.76
N LEU A 208 -18.74 -11.62 -1.66
CA LEU A 208 -17.79 -10.74 -0.99
C LEU A 208 -17.64 -9.40 -1.72
N ALA A 209 -17.83 -9.36 -3.05
CA ALA A 209 -17.84 -8.12 -3.83
C ALA A 209 -19.02 -7.20 -3.44
N GLU A 210 -20.23 -7.75 -3.34
CA GLU A 210 -21.42 -7.01 -2.86
C GLU A 210 -21.21 -6.49 -1.44
N ALA A 211 -20.75 -7.36 -0.53
CA ALA A 211 -20.48 -7.01 0.85
C ALA A 211 -19.46 -5.88 1.00
N THR A 212 -18.37 -5.94 0.25
CA THR A 212 -17.31 -4.92 0.27
C THR A 212 -17.81 -3.62 -0.33
N ARG A 213 -18.58 -3.67 -1.42
CA ARG A 213 -19.19 -2.48 -2.04
C ARG A 213 -20.14 -1.78 -1.07
N PHE A 214 -21.01 -2.54 -0.41
CA PHE A 214 -21.92 -2.02 0.60
C PHE A 214 -21.15 -1.32 1.74
N LEU A 215 -20.10 -1.97 2.25
CA LEU A 215 -19.30 -1.42 3.34
C LEU A 215 -18.61 -0.11 2.94
N ALA A 216 -17.91 -0.09 1.81
CA ALA A 216 -17.24 1.11 1.33
C ALA A 216 -18.24 2.24 1.01
N ASN A 217 -19.41 1.92 0.46
CA ASN A 217 -20.47 2.88 0.18
C ASN A 217 -21.06 3.46 1.48
N THR A 218 -21.25 2.62 2.50
CA THR A 218 -21.75 3.06 3.82
C THR A 218 -20.78 4.04 4.48
N LEU A 219 -19.48 3.81 4.37
CA LEU A 219 -18.46 4.63 5.01
C LEU A 219 -18.15 5.93 4.25
N PHE A 220 -18.25 5.93 2.92
CA PHE A 220 -17.73 7.01 2.07
C PHE A 220 -18.68 7.50 0.96
N GLY A 221 -19.85 6.90 0.81
CA GLY A 221 -20.82 7.24 -0.23
C GLY A 221 -21.31 8.68 -0.13
N GLU A 222 -21.52 9.21 1.07
CA GLU A 222 -21.88 10.62 1.28
C GLU A 222 -20.82 11.62 0.75
N GLN A 223 -19.58 11.17 0.56
CA GLN A 223 -18.50 11.96 -0.01
C GLN A 223 -18.35 11.76 -1.53
N GLY A 224 -19.31 11.09 -2.17
CA GLY A 224 -19.33 10.85 -3.60
C GLY A 224 -18.33 9.80 -4.08
N LEU A 225 -17.88 8.88 -3.21
CA LEU A 225 -17.00 7.79 -3.64
C LEU A 225 -17.72 6.91 -4.68
N VAL A 226 -17.05 6.66 -5.81
CA VAL A 226 -17.49 5.69 -6.81
C VAL A 226 -16.66 4.41 -6.67
N ILE A 227 -17.33 3.29 -6.48
CA ILE A 227 -16.74 1.97 -6.26
C ILE A 227 -16.89 1.18 -7.55
N VAL A 228 -15.78 0.73 -8.11
CA VAL A 228 -15.76 -0.01 -9.38
C VAL A 228 -15.29 -1.44 -9.14
N ASP A 229 -16.04 -2.38 -9.71
CA ASP A 229 -15.63 -3.77 -9.88
C ASP A 229 -15.22 -4.00 -11.33
N GLY A 230 -13.98 -4.44 -11.54
CA GLY A 230 -13.44 -4.74 -12.86
C GLY A 230 -13.94 -6.07 -13.44
N ASP A 231 -14.57 -6.93 -12.65
CA ASP A 231 -15.12 -8.21 -13.08
C ASP A 231 -16.48 -8.05 -13.80
N ASP A 232 -16.51 -7.22 -14.85
CA ASP A 232 -17.68 -6.93 -15.69
C ASP A 232 -17.39 -7.24 -17.17
N VAL A 233 -18.32 -7.95 -17.82
CA VAL A 233 -18.19 -8.40 -19.21
C VAL A 233 -17.97 -7.22 -20.17
N GLN A 234 -18.72 -6.12 -20.01
CA GLN A 234 -18.62 -4.97 -20.93
C GLN A 234 -17.34 -4.17 -20.70
N LEU A 235 -16.90 -4.03 -19.45
CA LEU A 235 -15.60 -3.41 -19.15
C LEU A 235 -14.45 -4.24 -19.75
N LYS A 236 -14.47 -5.57 -19.60
CA LYS A 236 -13.41 -6.44 -20.14
C LYS A 236 -13.39 -6.50 -21.67
N LYS A 237 -14.50 -6.24 -22.37
CA LYS A 237 -14.49 -6.09 -23.84
C LYS A 237 -13.54 -4.99 -24.31
N LEU A 238 -13.42 -3.90 -23.54
CA LEU A 238 -12.48 -2.81 -23.86
C LEU A 238 -11.01 -3.26 -23.73
N LEU A 239 -10.75 -4.30 -22.94
CA LEU A 239 -9.41 -4.83 -22.70
C LEU A 239 -8.95 -5.79 -23.80
N VAL A 240 -9.87 -6.40 -24.56
CA VAL A 240 -9.58 -7.45 -25.56
C VAL A 240 -8.39 -7.12 -26.49
N PRO A 241 -8.27 -5.92 -27.10
CA PRO A 241 -7.12 -5.60 -27.94
C PRO A 241 -5.78 -5.65 -27.21
N TYR A 242 -5.76 -5.33 -25.92
CA TYR A 242 -4.57 -5.35 -25.07
C TYR A 242 -4.26 -6.76 -24.54
N VAL A 243 -5.28 -7.56 -24.25
CA VAL A 243 -5.09 -8.98 -23.92
C VAL A 243 -4.44 -9.72 -25.10
N ARG A 244 -4.86 -9.44 -26.35
CA ARG A 244 -4.23 -10.02 -27.54
C ARG A 244 -2.72 -9.72 -27.59
N LYS A 245 -2.34 -8.45 -27.36
CA LYS A 245 -0.93 -8.02 -27.35
C LYS A 245 -0.11 -8.65 -26.23
N ASP A 246 -0.71 -9.02 -25.11
CA ASP A 246 -0.02 -9.80 -24.07
C ASP A 246 0.14 -11.26 -24.50
N ILE A 247 -0.96 -11.92 -24.86
CA ILE A 247 -0.97 -13.37 -25.10
C ILE A 247 -0.17 -13.76 -26.37
N PHE A 248 -0.30 -12.99 -27.45
CA PHE A 248 0.24 -13.36 -28.76
C PHE A 248 1.54 -12.61 -29.12
N GLU A 249 1.79 -11.44 -28.51
CA GLU A 249 2.98 -10.63 -28.78
C GLU A 249 3.89 -10.46 -27.57
N GLN A 250 3.46 -10.83 -26.36
CA GLN A 250 4.23 -10.78 -25.11
C GLN A 250 4.81 -9.39 -24.79
N ILE A 251 4.19 -8.32 -25.28
CA ILE A 251 4.66 -6.94 -25.07
C ILE A 251 4.89 -6.61 -23.58
N PRO A 252 3.99 -6.97 -22.64
CA PRO A 252 4.18 -6.63 -21.24
C PRO A 252 5.37 -7.37 -20.64
N PHE A 253 5.59 -8.63 -21.02
CA PHE A 253 6.75 -9.41 -20.59
C PHE A 253 8.06 -8.69 -20.95
N THR A 254 8.22 -8.34 -22.23
CA THR A 254 9.43 -7.71 -22.74
C THR A 254 9.65 -6.33 -22.10
N LYS A 255 8.63 -5.46 -22.14
CA LYS A 255 8.78 -4.06 -21.71
C LYS A 255 9.00 -3.90 -20.21
N VAL A 256 8.31 -4.70 -19.39
CA VAL A 256 8.49 -4.67 -17.94
C VAL A 256 9.83 -5.27 -17.54
N SER A 257 10.26 -6.37 -18.20
CA SER A 257 11.59 -6.95 -17.94
C SER A 257 12.73 -5.97 -18.27
N GLU A 258 12.62 -5.24 -19.38
CA GLU A 258 13.54 -4.14 -19.74
C GLU A 258 13.54 -3.05 -18.65
N SER A 259 12.35 -2.60 -18.22
CA SER A 259 12.23 -1.55 -17.19
C SER A 259 12.84 -1.98 -15.86
N ILE A 260 12.62 -3.23 -15.44
CA ILE A 260 13.22 -3.80 -14.23
C ILE A 260 14.75 -3.82 -14.32
N ALA A 261 15.29 -4.20 -15.48
CA ALA A 261 16.73 -4.23 -15.70
C ALA A 261 17.33 -2.81 -15.64
N GLU A 262 16.68 -1.80 -16.21
CA GLU A 262 17.15 -0.40 -16.11
C GLU A 262 17.01 0.15 -14.69
N LEU A 263 15.91 -0.12 -13.99
CA LEU A 263 15.71 0.35 -12.61
C LEU A 263 16.75 -0.23 -11.66
N SER A 264 17.12 -1.51 -11.86
CA SER A 264 18.16 -2.19 -11.07
C SER A 264 19.55 -1.58 -11.26
N LYS A 265 19.83 -0.91 -12.40
CA LYS A 265 21.11 -0.22 -12.63
C LYS A 265 21.22 1.10 -11.85
N VAL A 266 20.10 1.72 -11.50
CA VAL A 266 20.07 2.98 -10.73
C VAL A 266 20.55 2.74 -9.30
N SER A 267 20.07 1.68 -8.65
CA SER A 267 20.52 1.31 -7.31
C SER A 267 20.33 -0.18 -7.02
N SER A 268 21.36 -0.81 -6.44
CA SER A 268 21.27 -2.19 -5.93
C SER A 268 20.31 -2.36 -4.75
N ASP A 269 19.89 -1.25 -4.12
CA ASP A 269 18.94 -1.24 -3.01
C ASP A 269 17.48 -1.24 -3.50
N TYR A 270 17.23 -1.11 -4.81
CA TYR A 270 15.89 -1.15 -5.38
C TYR A 270 15.45 -2.61 -5.56
N THR A 271 14.50 -3.04 -4.74
CA THR A 271 13.96 -4.40 -4.78
C THR A 271 12.85 -4.50 -5.82
N ILE A 272 13.00 -5.43 -6.76
CA ILE A 272 11.97 -5.80 -7.74
C ILE A 272 10.68 -6.18 -7.02
N GLN A 273 9.55 -5.60 -7.45
CA GLN A 273 8.24 -5.89 -6.86
C GLN A 273 7.40 -6.86 -7.70
N VAL A 274 7.50 -6.82 -9.03
CA VAL A 274 6.76 -7.75 -9.90
C VAL A 274 7.69 -8.59 -10.77
N ASN A 275 7.22 -9.79 -11.09
CA ASN A 275 7.90 -10.70 -12.01
C ASN A 275 6.97 -10.92 -13.21
N PRO A 276 7.17 -10.19 -14.33
CA PRO A 276 6.32 -10.35 -15.49
C PRO A 276 6.50 -11.76 -16.07
N ARG A 277 5.42 -12.30 -16.62
CA ARG A 277 5.39 -13.61 -17.28
C ARG A 277 5.17 -13.40 -18.78
N GLU A 278 5.46 -14.41 -19.58
CA GLU A 278 5.13 -14.41 -21.01
C GLU A 278 3.64 -14.13 -21.26
N ILE A 279 2.76 -14.72 -20.43
CA ILE A 279 1.33 -14.41 -20.41
C ILE A 279 0.95 -13.91 -19.00
N ASN A 280 0.41 -12.69 -18.94
CA ASN A 280 0.06 -11.99 -17.71
C ASN A 280 -1.44 -12.00 -17.39
N TYR A 281 -2.18 -12.92 -18.02
CA TYR A 281 -3.59 -13.17 -17.74
C TYR A 281 -3.80 -14.58 -17.16
N PHE A 282 -4.75 -14.66 -16.23
CA PHE A 282 -5.32 -15.92 -15.76
C PHE A 282 -6.63 -16.20 -16.50
N TYR A 283 -6.97 -17.48 -16.62
CA TYR A 283 -8.26 -17.95 -17.10
C TYR A 283 -9.20 -18.21 -15.90
N LEU A 284 -10.36 -17.55 -15.93
CA LEU A 284 -11.43 -17.62 -14.94
C LEU A 284 -12.62 -18.40 -15.49
N LYS A 285 -12.95 -19.55 -14.87
CA LYS A 285 -14.14 -20.31 -15.24
C LYS A 285 -14.57 -21.25 -14.11
N ASP A 286 -15.86 -21.30 -13.79
CA ASP A 286 -16.42 -22.28 -12.84
C ASP A 286 -15.69 -22.33 -11.47
N GLY A 287 -15.37 -21.16 -10.89
CA GLY A 287 -14.65 -21.06 -9.61
C GLY A 287 -13.13 -21.29 -9.69
N LEU A 288 -12.60 -21.43 -10.90
CA LEU A 288 -11.18 -21.51 -11.20
C LEU A 288 -10.59 -20.12 -11.45
N ARG A 289 -9.32 -19.91 -11.07
CA ARG A 289 -8.45 -18.86 -11.60
C ARG A 289 -7.06 -19.46 -11.82
N GLU A 290 -6.74 -19.80 -13.06
CA GLU A 290 -5.50 -20.52 -13.38
C GLU A 290 -4.70 -19.86 -14.48
N ARG A 291 -3.40 -20.12 -14.49
CA ARG A 291 -2.49 -19.50 -15.45
C ARG A 291 -2.68 -20.10 -16.84
N ILE A 292 -2.60 -19.25 -17.85
CA ILE A 292 -2.45 -19.66 -19.25
C ILE A 292 -0.95 -19.73 -19.54
N VAL A 293 -0.48 -20.81 -20.18
CA VAL A 293 0.90 -20.94 -20.66
C VAL A 293 0.94 -21.45 -22.09
N GLU A 294 1.83 -20.90 -22.89
CA GLU A 294 2.07 -21.37 -24.25
C GLU A 294 3.10 -22.51 -24.22
N LYS A 295 2.81 -23.62 -24.92
CA LYS A 295 3.74 -24.73 -25.13
C LYS A 295 3.51 -25.31 -26.53
N GLN A 296 4.57 -25.37 -27.33
CA GLN A 296 4.55 -26.01 -28.66
C GLN A 296 3.42 -25.47 -29.57
N GLY A 297 3.13 -24.16 -29.52
CA GLY A 297 2.11 -23.50 -30.33
C GLY A 297 0.67 -23.69 -29.84
N LYS A 298 0.47 -24.21 -28.62
CA LYS A 298 -0.84 -24.34 -27.96
C LYS A 298 -0.84 -23.64 -26.60
N TYR A 299 -2.02 -23.19 -26.18
CA TYR A 299 -2.21 -22.52 -24.90
C TYR A 299 -2.91 -23.44 -23.92
N HIS A 300 -2.27 -23.67 -22.79
CA HIS A 300 -2.72 -24.58 -21.75
C HIS A 300 -3.15 -23.80 -20.52
N VAL A 301 -4.34 -24.07 -20.00
CA VAL A 301 -4.76 -23.59 -18.68
C VAL A 301 -4.25 -24.59 -17.64
N ILE A 302 -3.26 -24.17 -16.85
CA ILE A 302 -2.58 -25.03 -15.88
C ILE A 302 -3.60 -25.62 -14.88
N ASN A 303 -3.31 -26.83 -14.39
CA ASN A 303 -4.15 -27.59 -13.45
C ASN A 303 -5.54 -27.97 -14.00
N THR A 304 -5.74 -27.90 -15.32
CA THR A 304 -6.98 -28.31 -15.98
C THR A 304 -6.72 -29.12 -17.24
N HIS A 305 -7.80 -29.56 -17.90
CA HIS A 305 -7.78 -30.18 -19.22
C HIS A 305 -8.15 -29.19 -20.35
N ILE A 306 -8.12 -27.88 -20.06
CA ILE A 306 -8.51 -26.84 -21.02
C ILE A 306 -7.28 -26.44 -21.82
N ASP A 307 -7.35 -26.70 -23.13
CA ASP A 307 -6.32 -26.34 -24.09
C ASP A 307 -6.94 -25.58 -25.27
N PHE A 308 -6.20 -24.62 -25.81
CA PHE A 308 -6.61 -23.84 -26.97
C PHE A 308 -5.55 -23.85 -28.06
N THR A 309 -5.99 -23.89 -29.32
CA THR A 309 -5.17 -23.37 -30.44
C THR A 309 -5.17 -21.84 -30.38
N PRO A 310 -4.24 -21.14 -31.07
CA PRO A 310 -4.26 -19.69 -31.14
C PRO A 310 -5.62 -19.12 -31.58
N GLU A 311 -6.22 -19.68 -32.63
CA GLU A 311 -7.50 -19.22 -33.18
C GLU A 311 -8.67 -19.52 -32.22
N ALA A 312 -8.60 -20.64 -31.48
CA ALA A 312 -9.61 -20.97 -30.49
C ALA A 312 -9.52 -20.04 -29.28
N LEU A 313 -8.31 -19.69 -28.82
CA LEU A 313 -8.11 -18.77 -27.72
C LEU A 313 -8.54 -17.35 -28.09
N GLU A 314 -8.27 -16.92 -29.31
CA GLU A 314 -8.73 -15.62 -29.81
C GLU A 314 -10.25 -15.54 -29.84
N LYS A 315 -10.93 -16.57 -30.36
CA LYS A 315 -12.40 -16.65 -30.30
C LYS A 315 -12.93 -16.71 -28.88
N GLU A 316 -12.24 -17.40 -27.97
CA GLU A 316 -12.60 -17.44 -26.56
C GLU A 316 -12.50 -16.05 -25.93
N LEU A 317 -11.44 -15.30 -26.23
CA LEU A 317 -11.24 -13.92 -25.77
C LEU A 317 -12.31 -12.96 -26.30
N GLU A 318 -12.71 -13.10 -27.57
CA GLU A 318 -13.75 -12.26 -28.17
C GLU A 318 -15.13 -12.54 -27.58
N ASN A 319 -15.47 -13.81 -27.38
CA ASN A 319 -16.80 -14.23 -26.93
C ASN A 319 -16.96 -14.20 -25.41
N HIS A 320 -15.88 -14.42 -24.66
CA HIS A 320 -15.86 -14.57 -23.21
C HIS A 320 -14.74 -13.75 -22.55
N PRO A 321 -14.67 -12.42 -22.75
CA PRO A 321 -13.62 -11.59 -22.19
C PRO A 321 -13.61 -11.61 -20.66
N GLU A 322 -14.76 -11.82 -20.01
CA GLU A 322 -14.90 -11.98 -18.55
C GLU A 322 -14.04 -13.11 -17.96
N ARG A 323 -13.66 -14.09 -18.79
CA ARG A 323 -12.80 -15.21 -18.39
C ARG A 323 -11.31 -14.85 -18.35
N PHE A 324 -10.91 -13.69 -18.81
CA PHE A 324 -9.50 -13.27 -18.80
C PHE A 324 -9.27 -12.29 -17.67
N SER A 325 -8.53 -12.72 -16.66
CA SER A 325 -8.27 -11.96 -15.44
C SER A 325 -6.87 -11.39 -15.43
N PRO A 326 -6.70 -10.07 -15.29
CA PRO A 326 -5.38 -9.49 -15.25
C PRO A 326 -4.62 -9.89 -13.98
N ASN A 327 -3.30 -10.02 -14.08
CA ASN A 327 -2.41 -10.13 -12.92
C ASN A 327 -1.94 -8.72 -12.47
N VAL A 328 -1.00 -8.67 -11.54
CA VAL A 328 -0.41 -7.42 -11.02
C VAL A 328 0.20 -6.50 -12.09
N VAL A 329 0.68 -7.06 -13.21
CA VAL A 329 1.28 -6.31 -14.34
C VAL A 329 0.21 -5.67 -15.22
N THR A 330 -0.85 -6.41 -15.55
CA THR A 330 -1.86 -5.98 -16.54
C THR A 330 -3.07 -5.28 -15.91
N ARG A 331 -3.31 -5.45 -14.60
CA ARG A 331 -4.40 -4.78 -13.88
C ARG A 331 -4.26 -3.25 -13.91
N PRO A 332 -3.05 -2.65 -13.75
CA PRO A 332 -2.83 -1.23 -13.97
C PRO A 332 -3.28 -0.74 -15.33
N LEU A 333 -2.94 -1.44 -16.39
CA LEU A 333 -3.40 -1.07 -17.72
C LEU A 333 -4.92 -1.12 -17.82
N TYR A 334 -5.53 -2.19 -17.30
CA TYR A 334 -6.99 -2.34 -17.36
C TYR A 334 -7.73 -1.15 -16.71
N GLN A 335 -7.27 -0.70 -15.55
CA GLN A 335 -7.80 0.50 -14.91
C GLN A 335 -7.68 1.74 -15.81
N GLU A 336 -6.54 1.97 -16.43
CA GLU A 336 -6.30 3.15 -17.27
C GLU A 336 -7.03 3.13 -18.61
N VAL A 337 -7.40 1.93 -19.09
CA VAL A 337 -8.21 1.71 -20.29
C VAL A 337 -9.69 2.03 -20.06
N ILE A 338 -10.22 1.69 -18.88
CA ILE A 338 -11.64 1.86 -18.57
C ILE A 338 -11.96 3.15 -17.80
N LEU A 339 -10.96 3.78 -17.16
CA LEU A 339 -11.14 5.02 -16.40
C LEU A 339 -10.39 6.20 -17.04
N PRO A 340 -11.00 7.39 -17.10
CA PRO A 340 -10.31 8.64 -17.44
C PRO A 340 -9.46 9.12 -16.25
N ASN A 341 -8.58 8.25 -15.74
CA ASN A 341 -7.79 8.48 -14.54
C ASN A 341 -6.60 9.41 -14.77
N LEU A 342 -6.39 10.32 -13.80
CA LEU A 342 -5.26 11.24 -13.77
C LEU A 342 -4.16 10.77 -12.82
N CYS A 343 -4.55 10.17 -11.70
CA CYS A 343 -3.63 9.84 -10.63
C CYS A 343 -4.04 8.55 -9.93
N TYR A 344 -3.07 7.64 -9.78
CA TYR A 344 -3.19 6.48 -8.93
C TYR A 344 -2.60 6.77 -7.55
N ILE A 345 -3.38 6.54 -6.51
CA ILE A 345 -2.98 6.69 -5.11
C ILE A 345 -2.76 5.30 -4.50
N GLY A 346 -1.53 5.00 -4.10
CA GLY A 346 -1.16 3.69 -3.58
C GLY A 346 -0.20 3.77 -2.38
N GLY A 347 0.06 2.62 -1.76
CA GLY A 347 1.14 2.47 -0.79
C GLY A 347 2.51 2.30 -1.46
N GLY A 348 3.59 2.34 -0.67
CA GLY A 348 4.95 2.25 -1.19
C GLY A 348 5.25 0.99 -2.02
N GLY A 349 4.72 -0.18 -1.65
CA GLY A 349 4.86 -1.38 -2.47
C GLY A 349 4.14 -1.28 -3.82
N GLU A 350 3.01 -0.58 -3.85
CA GLU A 350 2.25 -0.39 -5.08
C GLU A 350 2.98 0.55 -6.03
N LEU A 351 3.37 1.72 -5.53
CA LEU A 351 4.14 2.69 -6.31
C LEU A 351 5.43 2.08 -6.87
N ALA A 352 6.11 1.25 -6.08
CA ALA A 352 7.34 0.59 -6.51
C ALA A 352 7.11 -0.32 -7.73
N TYR A 353 6.05 -1.15 -7.75
CA TYR A 353 5.76 -1.91 -8.97
C TYR A 353 5.24 -1.03 -10.10
N TRP A 354 4.50 0.05 -9.82
CA TRP A 354 4.04 0.94 -10.88
C TRP A 354 5.23 1.53 -11.65
N LEU A 355 6.30 1.95 -10.96
CA LEU A 355 7.55 2.44 -11.59
C LEU A 355 8.18 1.42 -12.56
N GLU A 356 7.89 0.13 -12.40
CA GLU A 356 8.35 -0.93 -13.31
C GLU A 356 7.52 -1.02 -14.62
N LEU A 357 6.41 -0.28 -14.74
CA LEU A 357 5.41 -0.44 -15.81
C LEU A 357 5.39 0.66 -16.88
N LYS A 358 6.09 1.78 -16.73
CA LYS A 358 5.93 2.94 -17.64
C LYS A 358 6.20 2.59 -19.11
N SER A 359 7.29 1.87 -19.39
CA SER A 359 7.65 1.46 -20.76
C SER A 359 6.58 0.58 -21.42
N TYR A 360 5.87 -0.21 -20.62
CA TYR A 360 4.76 -1.06 -21.07
C TYR A 360 3.55 -0.23 -21.49
N PHE A 361 3.19 0.81 -20.72
CA PHE A 361 2.12 1.74 -21.09
C PHE A 361 2.44 2.52 -22.36
N GLU A 362 3.68 3.01 -22.50
CA GLU A 362 4.16 3.70 -23.69
C GLU A 362 4.07 2.82 -24.93
N ALA A 363 4.49 1.55 -24.84
CA ALA A 363 4.40 0.58 -25.94
C ALA A 363 2.96 0.30 -26.40
N LEU A 364 1.97 0.53 -25.52
CA LEU A 364 0.56 0.36 -25.82
C LEU A 364 -0.19 1.66 -26.15
N GLY A 365 0.49 2.81 -26.09
CA GLY A 365 -0.12 4.10 -26.36
C GLY A 365 -1.20 4.50 -25.34
N VAL A 366 -1.13 3.99 -24.11
CA VAL A 366 -2.05 4.34 -23.02
C VAL A 366 -1.35 5.34 -22.10
N PRO A 367 -1.92 6.55 -21.86
CA PRO A 367 -1.30 7.51 -20.96
C PRO A 367 -1.10 6.96 -19.57
N TYR A 368 0.14 7.13 -19.09
CA TYR A 368 0.55 6.69 -17.77
C TYR A 368 0.06 7.70 -16.71
N PRO A 369 -0.62 7.26 -15.64
CA PRO A 369 -1.14 8.16 -14.61
C PRO A 369 0.00 8.72 -13.75
N MET A 370 -0.28 9.81 -13.04
CA MET A 370 0.60 10.26 -11.97
C MET A 370 0.51 9.30 -10.78
N LEU A 371 1.62 9.05 -10.10
CA LEU A 371 1.67 8.14 -8.97
C LEU A 371 1.75 8.94 -7.67
N MET A 372 0.78 8.80 -6.78
CA MET A 372 0.78 9.52 -5.50
C MET A 372 0.87 8.52 -4.35
N LEU A 373 1.82 8.76 -3.44
CA LEU A 373 1.87 7.99 -2.21
C LEU A 373 0.70 8.42 -1.34
N ARG A 374 -0.13 7.47 -0.91
CA ARG A 374 -1.21 7.76 0.04
C ARG A 374 -0.66 8.42 1.30
N ASN A 375 -1.50 9.19 1.99
CA ASN A 375 -1.14 9.62 3.34
C ASN A 375 -0.95 8.40 4.26
N SER A 376 -0.04 8.54 5.21
CA SER A 376 0.18 7.56 6.28
C SER A 376 0.07 8.26 7.62
N ALA A 377 -0.56 7.62 8.59
CA ALA A 377 -0.82 8.23 9.88
C ALA A 377 -0.65 7.27 11.06
N LEU A 378 -0.22 7.83 12.19
CA LEU A 378 -0.25 7.22 13.51
C LEU A 378 -1.21 8.03 14.36
N VAL A 379 -2.26 7.38 14.86
CA VAL A 379 -3.24 7.98 15.76
C VAL A 379 -2.81 7.70 17.20
N ILE A 380 -2.69 8.76 18.00
CA ILE A 380 -2.27 8.69 19.40
C ILE A 380 -3.27 9.42 20.29
N THR A 381 -3.57 8.83 21.44
CA THR A 381 -4.36 9.51 22.47
C THR A 381 -3.54 10.59 23.18
N GLU A 382 -4.23 11.58 23.76
CA GLU A 382 -3.63 12.57 24.68
C GLU A 382 -2.80 11.89 25.79
N LYS A 383 -3.31 10.79 26.37
CA LYS A 383 -2.60 10.02 27.40
C LYS A 383 -1.29 9.44 26.89
N GLN A 384 -1.28 8.88 25.68
CA GLN A 384 -0.06 8.34 25.07
C GLN A 384 0.94 9.46 24.76
N SER A 385 0.48 10.60 24.22
CA SER A 385 1.33 11.78 24.02
C SER A 385 1.99 12.23 25.32
N GLN A 386 1.23 12.33 26.41
CA GLN A 386 1.77 12.67 27.74
C GLN A 386 2.77 11.62 28.25
N LYS A 387 2.57 10.32 27.96
CA LYS A 387 3.57 9.27 28.27
C LYS A 387 4.87 9.51 27.51
N VAL A 388 4.81 9.89 26.22
CA VAL A 388 6.00 10.22 25.40
C VAL A 388 6.78 11.37 26.02
N GLU A 389 6.09 12.46 26.38
CA GLU A 389 6.69 13.64 27.00
C GLU A 389 7.30 13.35 28.37
N LYS A 390 6.57 12.63 29.24
CA LYS A 390 7.07 12.22 30.57
C LYS A 390 8.28 11.30 30.49
N LEU A 391 8.39 10.52 29.42
CA LEU A 391 9.57 9.72 29.13
C LEU A 391 10.69 10.56 28.50
N GLY A 392 10.50 11.86 28.22
CA GLY A 392 11.50 12.72 27.59
C GLY A 392 11.89 12.20 26.21
N LEU A 393 10.90 11.84 25.40
CA LEU A 393 11.06 11.35 24.03
C LEU A 393 10.42 12.33 23.05
N LYS A 394 10.84 12.24 21.79
CA LYS A 394 10.07 12.73 20.65
C LYS A 394 9.29 11.56 20.05
N ILE A 395 8.12 11.82 19.48
CA ILE A 395 7.30 10.79 18.83
C ILE A 395 8.08 10.11 17.70
N SER A 396 8.88 10.85 16.94
CA SER A 396 9.76 10.30 15.90
C SER A 396 10.74 9.24 16.39
N HIS A 397 11.15 9.27 17.67
CA HIS A 397 12.00 8.22 18.22
C HIS A 397 11.30 6.86 18.28
N LEU A 398 9.96 6.82 18.38
CA LEU A 398 9.20 5.58 18.48
C LEU A 398 9.20 4.76 17.18
N PHE A 399 9.54 5.39 16.05
CA PHE A 399 9.69 4.70 14.75
C PHE A 399 11.00 3.88 14.68
N LEU A 400 11.96 4.14 15.56
CA LEU A 400 13.20 3.37 15.61
C LEU A 400 12.92 1.92 16.01
N LYS A 401 13.72 0.99 15.46
CA LYS A 401 13.74 -0.39 15.94
C LYS A 401 13.88 -0.41 17.46
N GLN A 402 13.07 -1.23 18.15
CA GLN A 402 12.97 -1.26 19.61
C GLN A 402 14.34 -1.31 20.33
N HIS A 403 15.27 -2.14 19.86
CA HIS A 403 16.61 -2.20 20.44
C HIS A 403 17.38 -0.88 20.32
N SER A 404 17.24 -0.18 19.19
CA SER A 404 17.85 1.13 18.95
C SER A 404 17.19 2.22 19.80
N LEU A 405 15.86 2.21 19.92
CA LEU A 405 15.11 3.11 20.80
C LEU A 405 15.56 2.96 22.27
N ILE A 406 15.60 1.72 22.78
CA ILE A 406 16.07 1.42 24.13
C ILE A 406 17.52 1.88 24.33
N ASN A 407 18.41 1.60 23.37
CA ASN A 407 19.81 2.03 23.48
C ASN A 407 19.96 3.54 23.52
N LYS A 408 19.25 4.24 22.63
CA LYS A 408 19.24 5.70 22.58
C LYS A 408 18.79 6.25 23.93
N LYS A 409 17.63 5.79 24.42
CA LYS A 409 17.09 6.32 25.67
C LYS A 409 17.98 6.03 26.88
N ILE A 410 18.58 4.84 26.96
CA ILE A 410 19.48 4.50 28.06
C ILE A 410 20.74 5.36 28.05
N ARG A 411 21.31 5.66 26.87
CA ARG A 411 22.43 6.59 26.76
C ARG A 411 22.03 8.00 27.21
N ASP A 412 20.85 8.47 26.80
CA ASP A 412 20.36 9.82 27.15
C ASP A 412 20.12 10.02 28.66
N ILE A 413 19.72 8.97 29.39
CA ILE A 413 19.43 9.04 30.84
C ILE A 413 20.57 8.49 31.72
N SER A 414 21.59 7.88 31.12
CA SER A 414 22.73 7.35 31.88
C SER A 414 23.62 8.50 32.31
N ASN A 415 23.79 8.66 33.62
CA ASN A 415 24.79 9.59 34.20
C ASN A 415 26.24 9.15 33.94
N ILE A 416 26.43 8.00 33.29
CA ILE A 416 27.73 7.44 32.93
C ILE A 416 27.84 7.50 31.40
N ASP A 417 28.89 8.14 30.91
CA ASP A 417 29.21 8.12 29.49
C ASP A 417 29.67 6.70 29.10
N ILE A 418 28.85 6.03 28.29
CA ILE A 418 29.12 4.67 27.78
C ILE A 418 29.66 4.76 26.34
N ASP A 419 29.99 5.94 25.83
CA ASP A 419 30.62 6.07 24.52
C ASP A 419 32.14 5.91 24.64
N PHE A 420 32.67 4.83 24.08
CA PHE A 420 34.10 4.56 24.07
C PHE A 420 34.80 5.13 22.83
N SER A 421 34.12 5.92 22.01
CA SER A 421 34.70 6.58 20.83
C SER A 421 35.94 7.43 21.14
N PRO A 422 36.00 8.22 22.24
CA PRO A 422 37.22 8.94 22.61
C PRO A 422 38.40 8.01 22.89
N GLN A 423 38.18 6.91 23.61
CA GLN A 423 39.20 5.92 23.94
C GLN A 423 39.64 5.15 22.69
N LYS A 424 38.72 4.87 21.76
CA LYS A 424 39.05 4.27 20.45
C LYS A 424 39.93 5.21 19.61
N LYS A 425 39.68 6.52 19.62
CA LYS A 425 40.53 7.51 18.94
C LYS A 425 41.94 7.57 19.55
N LEU A 426 42.05 7.61 20.87
CA LEU A 426 43.35 7.55 21.56
C LEU A 426 44.11 6.27 21.22
N LEU A 427 43.41 5.14 21.16
CA LEU A 427 43.98 3.86 20.75
C LEU A 427 44.47 3.91 19.29
N GLU A 428 43.69 4.46 18.36
CA GLU A 428 44.09 4.67 16.98
C GLU A 428 45.35 5.52 16.85
N GLU A 429 45.45 6.59 17.63
CA GLU A 429 46.64 7.44 17.68
C GLU A 429 47.87 6.67 18.19
N GLN A 430 47.73 5.85 19.24
CA GLN A 430 48.81 4.99 19.71
C GLN A 430 49.25 3.99 18.64
N PHE A 431 48.32 3.38 17.93
CA PHE A 431 48.64 2.42 16.86
C PHE A 431 49.31 3.08 15.66
N LYS A 432 49.00 4.35 15.32
CA LYS A 432 49.75 5.08 14.29
C LYS A 432 51.25 5.14 14.60
N HIS A 433 51.64 5.30 15.86
CA HIS A 433 53.05 5.26 16.25
C HIS A 433 53.66 3.86 16.11
N LEU A 434 52.90 2.81 16.46
CA LEU A 434 53.34 1.42 16.30
C LEU A 434 53.50 1.02 14.82
N TYR A 435 52.63 1.50 13.94
CA TYR A 435 52.78 1.32 12.50
C TYR A 435 54.06 1.97 11.98
N LYS A 436 54.34 3.23 12.35
CA LYS A 436 55.59 3.91 11.97
C LYS A 436 56.84 3.17 12.44
N LEU A 437 56.80 2.58 13.64
CA LEU A 437 57.91 1.76 14.14
C LEU A 437 58.03 0.44 13.35
N ALA A 438 56.90 -0.21 13.05
CA ALA A 438 56.87 -1.44 12.28
C ALA A 438 57.39 -1.25 10.83
N GLU A 439 57.09 -0.10 10.20
CA GLU A 439 57.61 0.30 8.88
C GLU A 439 59.14 0.47 8.86
N GLN A 440 59.76 0.75 10.01
CA GLN A 440 61.22 0.81 10.16
C GLN A 440 61.85 -0.56 10.42
N THR A 441 61.02 -1.62 10.47
CA THR A 441 61.42 -3.01 10.73
C THR A 441 60.92 -3.92 9.61
N ASP A 442 60.75 -5.23 9.86
CA ASP A 442 60.30 -6.20 8.85
C ASP A 442 58.82 -5.96 8.47
N GLU A 443 58.50 -5.91 7.16
CA GLU A 443 57.15 -5.70 6.65
C GLU A 443 56.12 -6.71 7.18
N SER A 444 56.57 -7.93 7.54
CA SER A 444 55.72 -8.96 8.15
C SER A 444 55.14 -8.53 9.51
N PHE A 445 55.74 -7.55 10.18
CA PHE A 445 55.29 -7.05 11.48
C PHE A 445 54.05 -6.13 11.38
N LEU A 446 53.80 -5.52 10.20
CA LEU A 446 52.62 -4.67 9.96
C LEU A 446 51.31 -5.44 10.17
N GLY A 447 51.27 -6.71 9.72
CA GLY A 447 50.12 -7.59 9.91
C GLY A 447 49.83 -7.86 11.39
N ALA A 448 50.87 -8.05 12.20
CA ALA A 448 50.76 -8.28 13.63
C ALA A 448 50.24 -7.04 14.39
N VAL A 449 50.77 -5.85 14.05
CA VAL A 449 50.30 -4.57 14.62
C VAL A 449 48.82 -4.34 14.30
N LYS A 450 48.41 -4.55 13.05
CA LYS A 450 47.00 -4.43 12.63
C LYS A 450 46.07 -5.41 13.32
N ALA A 451 46.50 -6.67 13.46
CA ALA A 451 45.71 -7.66 14.19
C ALA A 451 45.48 -7.24 15.65
N GLN A 452 46.52 -6.66 16.29
CA GLN A 452 46.43 -6.20 17.67
C GLN A 452 45.55 -4.95 17.81
N GLU A 453 45.61 -4.00 16.86
CA GLU A 453 44.71 -2.84 16.82
C GLU A 453 43.24 -3.28 16.76
N VAL A 454 42.91 -4.15 15.80
CA VAL A 454 41.55 -4.67 15.63
C VAL A 454 41.08 -5.41 16.87
N LYS A 455 41.96 -6.22 17.49
CA LYS A 455 41.64 -6.97 18.72
C LYS A 455 41.32 -6.03 19.88
N GLN A 456 42.10 -4.97 20.09
CA GLN A 456 41.87 -4.02 21.17
C GLN A 456 40.61 -3.18 20.95
N LYS A 457 40.35 -2.72 19.72
CA LYS A 457 39.08 -2.04 19.38
C LYS A 457 37.86 -2.94 19.64
N LYS A 458 37.91 -4.20 19.21
CA LYS A 458 36.87 -5.20 19.53
C LYS A 458 36.69 -5.43 21.03
N GLY A 459 37.78 -5.35 21.80
CA GLY A 459 37.74 -5.41 23.27
C GLY A 459 36.96 -4.24 23.88
N LEU A 460 37.18 -3.02 23.40
CA LEU A 460 36.41 -1.84 23.80
C LEU A 460 34.94 -1.97 23.41
N ASP A 461 34.63 -2.44 22.20
CA ASP A 461 33.24 -2.70 21.76
C ASP A 461 32.53 -3.72 22.67
N ALA A 462 33.24 -4.78 23.08
CA ALA A 462 32.68 -5.80 23.96
C ALA A 462 32.40 -5.24 25.37
N LEU A 463 33.30 -4.39 25.89
CA LEU A 463 33.13 -3.75 27.19
C LEU A 463 31.97 -2.74 27.16
N GLU A 464 31.88 -1.92 26.12
CA GLU A 464 30.79 -0.99 25.86
C GLU A 464 29.43 -1.71 25.86
N LYS A 465 29.31 -2.83 25.13
CA LYS A 465 28.10 -3.66 25.12
C LYS A 465 27.74 -4.23 26.49
N ARG A 466 28.74 -4.66 27.28
CA ARG A 466 28.52 -5.19 28.64
C ARG A 466 28.03 -4.10 29.59
N LEU A 467 28.60 -2.91 29.54
CA LEU A 467 28.18 -1.76 30.34
C LEU A 467 26.76 -1.33 29.98
N LEU A 468 26.46 -1.23 28.69
CA LEU A 468 25.11 -0.92 28.23
C LEU A 468 24.09 -1.95 28.74
N LYS A 469 24.41 -3.24 28.68
CA LYS A 469 23.58 -4.33 29.24
C LYS A 469 23.36 -4.20 30.74
N ALA A 470 24.39 -3.81 31.50
CA ALA A 470 24.28 -3.56 32.93
C ALA A 470 23.36 -2.37 33.23
N GLN A 471 23.49 -1.28 32.46
CA GLN A 471 22.59 -0.12 32.59
C GLN A 471 21.15 -0.46 32.23
N LYS A 472 20.90 -1.27 31.19
CA LYS A 472 19.53 -1.75 30.89
C LYS A 472 18.88 -2.48 32.06
N ARG A 473 19.67 -3.26 32.81
CA ARG A 473 19.18 -3.96 34.01
C ARG A 473 18.92 -3.02 35.16
N LYS A 474 19.78 -2.01 35.36
CA LYS A 474 19.59 -0.97 36.39
C LYS A 474 18.34 -0.11 36.11
N LEU A 475 18.08 0.19 34.85
CA LEU A 475 16.99 1.04 34.37
C LEU A 475 15.80 0.22 33.84
N LYS A 476 15.57 -0.98 34.40
CA LYS A 476 14.57 -1.93 33.89
C LYS A 476 13.18 -1.32 33.76
N ASP A 477 12.74 -0.52 34.73
CA ASP A 477 11.40 0.07 34.71
C ASP A 477 11.21 1.07 33.56
N HIS A 478 12.26 1.84 33.22
CA HIS A 478 12.23 2.70 32.04
C HIS A 478 12.16 1.89 30.75
N VAL A 479 12.91 0.78 30.68
CA VAL A 479 12.89 -0.11 29.51
C VAL A 479 11.51 -0.73 29.32
N VAL A 480 10.87 -1.18 30.40
CA VAL A 480 9.52 -1.78 30.37
C VAL A 480 8.50 -0.74 29.88
N ARG A 481 8.41 0.43 30.53
CA ARG A 481 7.47 1.50 30.14
C ARG A 481 7.65 1.96 28.69
N LEU A 482 8.91 2.09 28.24
CA LEU A 482 9.25 2.45 26.87
C LEU A 482 8.80 1.38 25.86
N THR A 483 9.02 0.12 26.20
CA THR A 483 8.66 -1.02 25.36
C THR A 483 7.15 -1.18 25.26
N GLU A 484 6.45 -1.04 26.39
CA GLU A 484 4.97 -1.06 26.45
C GLU A 484 4.38 0.06 25.59
N LEU A 485 4.82 1.31 25.78
CA LEU A 485 4.35 2.44 24.96
C LEU A 485 4.63 2.24 23.46
N GLN A 486 5.81 1.73 23.10
CA GLN A 486 6.10 1.45 21.70
C GLN A 486 5.20 0.33 21.17
N ASN A 487 4.95 -0.74 21.93
CA ASN A 487 4.09 -1.84 21.48
C ASN A 487 2.61 -1.42 21.38
N GLU A 488 2.15 -0.47 22.21
CA GLU A 488 0.81 0.14 22.10
C GLU A 488 0.65 0.85 20.74
N LEU A 489 1.68 1.59 20.29
CA LEU A 489 1.63 2.42 19.07
C LEU A 489 2.17 1.73 17.81
N PHE A 490 3.00 0.70 17.98
CA PHE A 490 3.62 -0.10 16.92
C PHE A 490 3.36 -1.59 17.20
N PRO A 491 2.10 -2.03 17.12
CA PRO A 491 1.70 -3.42 17.34
C PRO A 491 2.52 -4.36 16.45
N ASN A 492 2.94 -5.49 17.02
CA ASN A 492 3.82 -6.47 16.35
C ASN A 492 5.10 -5.86 15.73
N LYS A 493 5.57 -4.72 16.25
CA LYS A 493 6.73 -3.96 15.72
C LYS A 493 6.52 -3.48 14.29
N SER A 494 5.26 -3.27 13.91
CA SER A 494 4.83 -2.75 12.61
C SER A 494 4.06 -1.43 12.81
N LEU A 495 3.78 -0.73 11.72
CA LEU A 495 2.97 0.48 11.76
C LEU A 495 1.53 0.15 12.20
N GLN A 496 0.97 0.98 13.08
CA GLN A 496 -0.44 0.92 13.50
C GLN A 496 -1.37 0.79 12.30
N GLU A 497 -1.15 1.60 11.26
CA GLU A 497 -2.00 1.63 10.07
C GLU A 497 -2.06 0.31 9.28
N ARG A 498 -1.10 -0.60 9.51
CA ARG A 498 -1.00 -1.93 8.87
C ARG A 498 -1.50 -3.07 9.75
N GLN A 499 -1.80 -2.81 11.02
CA GLN A 499 -2.11 -3.85 11.99
C GLN A 499 -3.50 -3.67 12.57
N TRP A 500 -3.84 -2.46 12.99
CA TRP A 500 -5.13 -2.15 13.57
C TRP A 500 -6.21 -2.14 12.51
N ASN A 501 -7.40 -2.56 12.94
CA ASN A 501 -8.62 -2.38 12.20
C ASN A 501 -9.29 -1.05 12.58
N PHE A 502 -10.10 -0.49 11.67
CA PHE A 502 -10.84 0.75 11.90
C PHE A 502 -11.74 0.71 13.12
N SER A 503 -12.25 -0.49 13.46
CA SER A 503 -13.08 -0.72 14.65
C SER A 503 -12.41 -0.23 15.94
N GLU A 504 -11.08 -0.36 16.08
CA GLU A 504 -10.37 0.06 17.28
C GLU A 504 -10.51 1.57 17.53
N LEU A 505 -10.31 2.37 16.48
CA LEU A 505 -10.41 3.83 16.56
C LEU A 505 -11.87 4.31 16.58
N TYR A 506 -12.76 3.61 15.88
CA TYR A 506 -14.19 3.94 15.90
C TYR A 506 -14.83 3.71 17.26
N LEU A 507 -14.41 2.69 18.01
CA LEU A 507 -14.92 2.48 19.38
C LEU A 507 -14.53 3.63 20.32
N GLU A 508 -13.39 4.26 20.11
CA GLU A 508 -12.93 5.41 20.92
C GLU A 508 -13.54 6.74 20.46
N MET A 509 -13.55 6.98 19.14
CA MET A 509 -13.86 8.29 18.56
C MET A 509 -15.27 8.38 17.96
N GLY A 510 -15.90 7.24 17.66
CA GLY A 510 -17.20 7.18 17.00
C GLY A 510 -17.24 7.83 15.64
N ASP A 511 -18.38 8.43 15.32
CA ASP A 511 -18.66 9.05 14.02
C ASP A 511 -17.75 10.22 13.66
N SER A 512 -17.00 10.79 14.62
CA SER A 512 -16.04 11.86 14.31
C SER A 512 -14.75 11.34 13.68
N PHE A 513 -14.43 10.05 13.75
CA PHE A 513 -13.16 9.52 13.27
C PHE A 513 -12.91 9.80 11.78
N ILE A 514 -13.85 9.42 10.91
CA ILE A 514 -13.73 9.62 9.45
C ILE A 514 -13.69 11.12 9.09
N PRO A 515 -14.56 12.00 9.62
CA PRO A 515 -14.45 13.44 9.45
C PRO A 515 -13.07 14.01 9.81
N ILE A 516 -12.49 13.56 10.93
CA ILE A 516 -11.15 13.98 11.35
C ILE A 516 -10.08 13.57 10.35
N LEU A 517 -10.19 12.38 9.75
CA LEU A 517 -9.29 11.98 8.66
C LEU A 517 -9.43 12.89 7.44
N PHE A 518 -10.65 13.29 7.07
CA PHE A 518 -10.86 14.23 5.96
C PHE A 518 -10.23 15.61 6.22
N GLU A 519 -10.32 16.11 7.46
CA GLU A 519 -9.73 17.39 7.85
C GLU A 519 -8.19 17.33 7.90
N THR A 520 -7.63 16.17 8.25
CA THR A 520 -6.21 16.04 8.58
C THR A 520 -5.36 15.52 7.42
N LEU A 521 -5.88 14.60 6.61
CA LEU A 521 -5.12 13.94 5.56
C LEU A 521 -5.06 14.80 4.29
N ASP A 522 -3.98 15.56 4.15
CA ASP A 522 -3.69 16.31 2.94
C ASP A 522 -2.93 15.44 1.92
N PRO A 523 -3.50 15.13 0.73
CA PRO A 523 -2.85 14.28 -0.28
C PRO A 523 -1.51 14.82 -0.80
N PHE A 524 -1.22 16.11 -0.66
CA PHE A 524 0.06 16.72 -1.03
C PHE A 524 1.05 16.79 0.15
N CYS A 525 0.66 16.34 1.34
CA CYS A 525 1.56 16.22 2.48
C CYS A 525 2.37 14.92 2.37
N GLU A 526 3.61 15.06 1.89
CA GLU A 526 4.57 13.96 1.73
C GLU A 526 5.30 13.60 3.03
N LYS A 527 4.57 13.60 4.15
CA LYS A 527 5.09 13.25 5.47
C LYS A 527 4.18 12.24 6.16
N PHE A 528 4.77 11.51 7.08
CA PHE A 528 4.05 10.64 7.99
C PHE A 528 3.35 11.50 9.06
N ILE A 529 2.03 11.42 9.13
CA ILE A 529 1.20 12.27 9.98
C ILE A 529 1.07 11.64 11.37
N ILE A 530 1.17 12.46 12.41
CA ILE A 530 0.82 12.09 13.78
C ILE A 530 -0.47 12.81 14.14
N LEU A 531 -1.53 12.04 14.36
CA LEU A 531 -2.85 12.55 14.70
C LEU A 531 -3.10 12.36 16.18
N LYS A 532 -3.25 13.46 16.92
CA LYS A 532 -3.50 13.46 18.36
C LYS A 532 -4.98 13.71 18.66
N HIS A 533 -5.62 12.81 19.41
CA HIS A 533 -7.02 12.93 19.84
C HIS A 533 -7.23 12.89 21.35
#